data_AF-K2E8P9-F1
#
_entry.id   AF-K2E8P9-F1
#
_cell.length_a   1.000
_cell.length_b   1.000
_cell.length_c   1.000
_cell.angle_alpha   90.00
_cell.angle_beta   90.00
_cell.angle_gamma   90.00
#
_symmetry.space_group_name_H-M   'P 1'
#
loop_
_entity.id
_entity.type
_entity.pdbx_description
1 polymer ?
#
loop_
_entity_poly.entity_id
_entity_poly.type
_entity_poly.pdbx_seq_one_letter_code
_entity_poly.pdbx_strand_id
1 'polypeptide(L)'
;MIGFIFLNYQKYPYFRNPPNNQITLSKTIAQKIFDNVKDKKFTVTALPEKYSDSTYRYFLEIWGKRSLEKDSLEKANELFVVCEKKCDIIIGNPMWDIAYFAPNKIIGTWTVEGVKIYKLIR
;
A
#
# COMPACT_ATOMS: atom_id res chain seq x y z
N MET A 1 -0.68 -43.35 4.15
CA MET A 1 -1.15 -41.95 4.15
C MET A 1 -0.85 -41.23 5.46
N ILE A 2 -1.30 -41.74 6.62
CA ILE A 2 -1.07 -41.12 7.94
C ILE A 2 0.43 -40.98 8.29
N GLY A 3 1.24 -42.01 8.05
CA GLY A 3 2.69 -41.94 8.30
C GLY A 3 3.43 -40.90 7.45
N PHE A 4 2.98 -40.64 6.22
CA PHE A 4 3.56 -39.62 5.35
C PHE A 4 3.28 -38.20 5.88
N ILE A 5 2.07 -37.97 6.39
CA ILE A 5 1.70 -36.70 7.01
C ILE A 5 2.53 -36.47 8.28
N PHE A 6 2.69 -37.50 9.13
CA PHE A 6 3.48 -37.41 10.35
C PHE A 6 4.95 -37.08 10.09
N LEU A 7 5.58 -37.74 9.11
CA LEU A 7 6.99 -37.49 8.73
C LEU A 7 7.20 -36.10 8.12
N ASN A 8 6.19 -35.53 7.46
CA ASN A 8 6.30 -34.23 6.83
C ASN A 8 5.78 -33.07 7.69
N TYR A 9 5.04 -33.33 8.77
CA TYR A 9 4.44 -32.30 9.64
C TYR A 9 5.47 -31.27 10.12
N GLN A 10 6.66 -31.73 10.53
CA GLN A 10 7.75 -30.85 10.99
C GLN A 10 8.34 -29.95 9.90
N LYS A 11 8.12 -30.27 8.62
CA LYS A 11 8.62 -29.47 7.48
C LYS A 11 7.65 -28.34 7.09
N TYR A 12 6.44 -28.30 7.64
CA TYR A 12 5.48 -27.25 7.31
C TYR A 12 5.75 -25.98 8.13
N PRO A 13 6.17 -24.87 7.49
CA PRO A 13 6.47 -23.62 8.19
C PRO A 13 5.24 -23.00 8.84
N TYR A 14 4.04 -23.39 8.40
CA TYR A 14 2.76 -22.93 8.95
C TYR A 14 2.63 -23.17 10.47
N PHE A 15 3.21 -24.25 10.99
CA PHE A 15 3.13 -24.57 12.42
C PHE A 15 4.25 -23.93 13.27
N ARG A 16 5.22 -23.26 12.64
CA ARG A 16 6.38 -22.67 13.31
C ARG A 16 6.42 -21.15 13.22
N ASN A 17 5.92 -20.60 12.11
CA ASN A 17 5.97 -19.17 11.84
C ASN A 17 4.63 -18.53 12.19
N PRO A 18 4.62 -17.38 12.87
CA PRO A 18 3.40 -16.63 13.07
C PRO A 18 2.79 -16.20 11.73
N PRO A 19 1.46 -16.00 11.66
CA PRO A 19 0.81 -15.47 10.47
C PRO A 19 1.37 -14.08 10.16
N ASN A 20 1.47 -13.75 8.87
CA ASN A 20 2.05 -12.48 8.42
C ASN A 20 1.07 -11.29 8.44
N ASN A 21 -0.12 -11.48 9.04
CA ASN A 21 -1.12 -10.46 9.35
C ASN A 21 -1.42 -9.44 8.23
N GLN A 22 -1.38 -9.88 6.98
CA GLN A 22 -1.54 -9.03 5.79
C GLN A 22 -2.77 -8.13 5.83
N ILE A 23 -3.93 -8.68 6.21
CA ILE A 23 -5.19 -7.93 6.27
C ILE A 23 -5.10 -6.81 7.31
N THR A 24 -4.55 -7.11 8.49
CA THR A 24 -4.35 -6.13 9.56
C THR A 24 -3.39 -5.05 9.12
N LEU A 25 -2.25 -5.42 8.52
CA LEU A 25 -1.28 -4.48 7.99
C LEU A 25 -1.90 -3.55 6.92
N SER A 26 -2.61 -4.11 5.94
CA SER A 26 -3.29 -3.34 4.90
C SER A 26 -4.33 -2.40 5.49
N LYS A 27 -5.09 -2.84 6.50
CA LYS A 27 -6.05 -1.99 7.22
C LYS A 27 -5.35 -0.84 7.95
N THR A 28 -4.24 -1.10 8.65
CA THR A 28 -3.49 -0.07 9.39
C THR A 28 -2.86 0.95 8.45
N ILE A 29 -2.31 0.51 7.31
CA ILE A 29 -1.78 1.40 6.27
C ILE A 29 -2.91 2.26 5.68
N ALA A 30 -4.04 1.64 5.33
CA ALA A 30 -5.20 2.35 4.81
C ALA A 30 -5.73 3.37 5.82
N GLN A 31 -5.77 3.04 7.12
CA GLN A 31 -6.18 3.96 8.17
C GLN A 31 -5.23 5.17 8.22
N LYS A 32 -3.92 4.93 8.12
CA LYS A 32 -2.94 6.01 8.11
C LYS A 32 -3.14 6.95 6.93
N ILE A 33 -3.47 6.42 5.75
CA ILE A 33 -3.84 7.20 4.57
C ILE A 33 -5.13 7.97 4.85
N PHE A 34 -6.18 7.29 5.31
CA PHE A 34 -7.50 7.86 5.61
C PHE A 34 -7.39 9.10 6.51
N ASP A 35 -6.61 9.01 7.59
CA ASP A 35 -6.43 10.10 8.56
C ASP A 35 -5.68 11.31 7.96
N ASN A 36 -4.92 11.12 6.88
CA ASN A 36 -4.03 12.13 6.32
C ASN A 36 -4.46 12.64 4.94
N VAL A 37 -5.50 12.07 4.33
CA VAL A 37 -6.15 12.62 3.13
C VAL A 37 -6.85 13.93 3.49
N LYS A 38 -6.47 15.02 2.81
CA LYS A 38 -7.08 16.35 3.00
C LYS A 38 -7.95 16.76 1.82
N ASP A 39 -7.68 16.23 0.63
CA ASP A 39 -8.44 16.51 -0.58
C ASP A 39 -9.42 15.37 -0.91
N LYS A 40 -10.56 15.70 -1.52
CA LYS A 40 -11.49 14.69 -2.06
C LYS A 40 -10.89 13.98 -3.27
N LYS A 41 -10.07 14.68 -4.07
CA LYS A 41 -9.38 14.17 -5.25
C LYS A 41 -7.99 13.70 -4.87
N PHE A 42 -7.91 12.46 -4.40
CA PHE A 42 -6.63 11.82 -4.08
C PHE A 42 -6.54 10.44 -4.74
N THR A 43 -5.32 9.94 -4.90
CA THR A 43 -5.07 8.56 -5.34
C THR A 43 -4.03 7.87 -4.46
N VAL A 44 -3.99 6.55 -4.55
CA VAL A 44 -3.07 5.68 -3.81
C VAL A 44 -2.39 4.75 -4.79
N THR A 45 -1.07 4.66 -4.70
CA THR A 45 -0.27 3.66 -5.42
C THR A 45 0.65 2.93 -4.45
N ALA A 46 1.10 1.75 -4.86
CA ALA A 46 2.12 0.99 -4.17
C ALA A 46 3.34 0.90 -5.09
N LEU A 47 4.53 1.07 -4.53
CA LEU A 47 5.76 0.58 -5.16
C LEU A 47 5.89 -0.89 -4.77
N PRO A 48 5.48 -1.83 -5.64
CA PRO A 48 5.24 -3.18 -5.22
C PRO A 48 6.56 -3.91 -5.04
N GLU A 49 6.76 -4.49 -3.87
CA GLU A 49 7.60 -5.68 -3.71
C GLU A 49 6.72 -6.92 -3.61
N LYS A 50 5.59 -6.84 -2.87
CA LYS A 50 4.73 -7.98 -2.61
C LYS A 50 3.23 -7.73 -2.79
N TYR A 51 2.71 -6.54 -2.44
CA TYR A 51 1.27 -6.25 -2.51
C TYR A 51 0.93 -5.02 -3.37
N SER A 52 -0.27 -5.04 -3.94
CA SER A 52 -0.83 -3.98 -4.77
C SER A 52 -1.60 -2.93 -3.96
N ASP A 53 -1.78 -1.75 -4.56
CA ASP A 53 -2.56 -0.64 -4.00
C ASP A 53 -4.04 -0.97 -3.76
N SER A 54 -4.58 -1.96 -4.48
CA SER A 54 -5.97 -2.42 -4.32
C SER A 54 -6.31 -2.80 -2.86
N THR A 55 -5.35 -3.31 -2.10
CA THR A 55 -5.54 -3.68 -0.70
C THR A 55 -5.89 -2.47 0.18
N TYR A 56 -5.27 -1.32 -0.07
CA TYR A 56 -5.53 -0.09 0.69
C TYR A 56 -6.78 0.62 0.16
N ARG A 57 -6.96 0.63 -1.16
CA ARG A 57 -8.12 1.23 -1.83
C ARG A 57 -9.43 0.59 -1.38
N TYR A 58 -9.45 -0.73 -1.18
CA TYR A 58 -10.59 -1.45 -0.64
C TYR A 58 -11.07 -0.87 0.71
N PHE A 59 -10.16 -0.73 1.68
CA PHE A 59 -10.52 -0.20 3.00
C PHE A 59 -10.97 1.26 2.93
N LEU A 60 -10.28 2.07 2.12
CA LEU A 60 -10.65 3.47 1.90
C LEU A 60 -12.06 3.61 1.30
N GLU A 61 -12.42 2.75 0.35
CA GLU A 61 -13.74 2.74 -0.28
C GLU A 61 -14.85 2.35 0.71
N ILE A 62 -14.69 1.26 1.47
CA ILE A 62 -15.71 0.85 2.45
C ILE A 62 -15.85 1.84 3.62
N TRP A 63 -14.86 2.69 3.87
CA TRP A 63 -14.94 3.79 4.84
C TRP A 63 -15.47 5.10 4.23
N GLY A 64 -15.94 5.08 2.99
CA GLY A 64 -16.54 6.26 2.33
C GLY A 64 -15.53 7.29 1.83
N LYS A 65 -14.25 6.95 1.74
CA LYS A 65 -13.17 7.84 1.27
C LYS A 65 -12.52 7.23 0.03
N ARG A 66 -13.32 7.01 -1.02
CA ARG A 66 -12.87 6.35 -2.26
C ARG A 66 -11.80 7.19 -2.97
N SER A 67 -10.68 6.55 -3.31
CA SER A 67 -9.63 7.15 -4.14
C SER A 67 -10.12 7.25 -5.60
N LEU A 68 -9.56 8.19 -6.35
CA LEU A 68 -9.79 8.23 -7.81
C LEU A 68 -9.32 6.91 -8.44
N GLU A 69 -10.04 6.49 -9.47
CA GLU A 69 -9.65 5.35 -10.31
C GLU A 69 -8.37 5.67 -11.09
N LYS A 70 -7.57 4.64 -11.37
CA LYS A 70 -6.29 4.83 -12.08
C LYS A 70 -6.49 5.32 -13.51
N ASP A 71 -7.58 4.92 -14.15
CA ASP A 71 -8.00 5.32 -15.50
C ASP A 71 -8.92 6.56 -15.51
N SER A 72 -9.09 7.22 -14.37
CA SER A 72 -9.88 8.45 -14.29
C SER A 72 -9.25 9.56 -15.12
N LEU A 73 -10.08 10.29 -15.86
CA LEU A 73 -9.69 11.54 -16.53
C LEU A 73 -9.48 12.69 -15.51
N GLU A 74 -9.99 12.53 -14.28
CA GLU A 74 -9.80 13.52 -13.23
C GLU A 74 -8.40 13.43 -12.63
N LYS A 75 -7.73 14.58 -12.50
CA LYS A 75 -6.42 14.66 -11.84
C LYS A 75 -6.59 14.74 -10.32
N ALA A 76 -5.87 13.87 -9.62
CA ALA A 76 -5.72 13.96 -8.17
C ALA A 76 -4.83 15.15 -7.78
N ASN A 77 -5.12 15.76 -6.63
CA ASN A 77 -4.28 16.78 -5.99
C ASN A 77 -3.28 16.17 -4.99
N GLU A 78 -3.63 14.99 -4.45
CA GLU A 78 -2.81 14.24 -3.50
C GLU A 78 -2.54 12.82 -4.01
N LEU A 79 -1.29 12.36 -3.89
CA LEU A 79 -0.90 10.99 -4.17
C LEU A 79 -0.25 10.38 -2.93
N PHE A 80 -0.74 9.23 -2.50
CA PHE A 80 -0.12 8.41 -1.46
C PHE A 80 0.65 7.27 -2.10
N VAL A 81 1.95 7.19 -1.82
CA VAL A 81 2.82 6.10 -2.30
C VAL A 81 3.17 5.21 -1.12
N VAL A 82 2.75 3.95 -1.18
CA VAL A 82 3.08 2.95 -0.16
C VAL A 82 4.27 2.12 -0.63
N CYS A 83 5.29 1.99 0.22
CA CYS A 83 6.52 1.27 -0.09
C CYS A 83 6.92 0.35 1.08
N GLU A 84 7.10 -0.95 0.81
CA GLU A 84 7.34 -1.94 1.86
C GLU A 84 8.81 -2.06 2.30
N LYS A 85 9.75 -2.45 1.41
CA LYS A 85 11.18 -2.51 1.79
C LYS A 85 12.08 -1.68 0.88
N LYS A 86 12.09 -1.96 -0.42
CA LYS A 86 12.92 -1.21 -1.38
C LYS A 86 12.12 -0.05 -1.96
N CYS A 87 12.30 1.12 -1.36
CA CYS A 87 11.74 2.34 -1.91
C CYS A 87 12.72 2.89 -2.94
N ASP A 88 12.31 2.82 -4.21
CA ASP A 88 12.96 3.59 -5.26
C ASP A 88 12.77 5.10 -5.03
N ILE A 89 13.43 5.89 -5.86
CA ILE A 89 13.31 7.35 -5.85
C ILE A 89 11.83 7.71 -6.04
N ILE A 90 11.25 8.49 -5.13
CA ILE A 90 9.82 8.84 -5.17
C ILE A 90 9.56 9.97 -6.18
N ILE A 91 10.32 11.06 -6.13
CA ILE A 91 10.21 12.16 -7.11
C ILE A 91 11.00 11.81 -8.35
N GLY A 92 10.36 11.85 -9.53
CA GLY A 92 10.98 11.40 -10.78
C GLY A 92 10.97 9.89 -10.97
N ASN A 93 10.18 9.16 -10.16
CA ASN A 93 9.98 7.72 -10.37
C ASN A 93 9.34 7.45 -11.75
N PRO A 94 9.85 6.51 -12.56
CA PRO A 94 9.29 6.19 -13.88
C PRO A 94 8.00 5.35 -13.81
N MET A 95 7.60 4.86 -12.63
CA MET A 95 6.35 4.15 -12.41
C MET A 95 5.17 5.01 -12.86
N TRP A 96 4.31 4.43 -13.69
CA TRP A 96 3.24 5.16 -14.39
C TRP A 96 2.37 6.01 -13.45
N ASP A 97 1.92 5.47 -12.31
CA ASP A 97 1.07 6.20 -11.34
C ASP A 97 1.76 7.47 -10.80
N ILE A 98 3.06 7.38 -10.52
CA ILE A 98 3.85 8.49 -9.96
C ILE A 98 4.22 9.50 -11.06
N ALA A 99 4.67 9.00 -12.22
CA ALA A 99 5.02 9.83 -13.37
C ALA A 99 3.81 10.61 -13.90
N TYR A 100 2.64 9.98 -13.98
CA TYR A 100 1.38 10.61 -14.40
C TYR A 100 0.92 11.69 -13.43
N PHE A 101 1.03 11.43 -12.12
CA PHE A 101 0.75 12.42 -11.09
C PHE A 101 1.73 13.61 -11.16
N ALA A 102 2.98 13.37 -11.54
CA ALA A 102 4.06 14.35 -11.64
C ALA A 102 4.21 15.20 -10.35
N PRO A 103 4.62 14.57 -9.23
CA PRO A 103 4.71 15.23 -7.94
C PRO A 103 5.82 16.30 -7.92
N ASN A 104 5.52 17.46 -7.30
CA ASN A 104 6.52 18.52 -7.11
C ASN A 104 7.23 18.41 -5.76
N LYS A 105 6.57 17.85 -4.74
CA LYS A 105 7.14 17.73 -3.39
C LYS A 105 6.50 16.61 -2.56
N ILE A 106 7.27 16.12 -1.59
CA ILE A 106 6.79 15.24 -0.52
C ILE A 106 6.41 16.12 0.67
N ILE A 107 5.17 16.02 1.16
CA ILE A 107 4.66 16.81 2.29
C ILE A 107 4.42 16.00 3.55
N GLY A 108 4.53 14.68 3.47
CA GLY A 108 4.37 13.80 4.62
C GLY A 108 5.01 12.44 4.39
N THR A 109 5.58 11.88 5.45
CA THR A 109 6.15 10.54 5.46
C THR A 109 5.77 9.87 6.77
N TRP A 110 5.28 8.64 6.68
CA TRP A 110 4.95 7.83 7.85
C TRP A 110 5.51 6.43 7.70
N THR A 111 5.77 5.77 8.82
CA THR A 111 6.18 4.37 8.86
C THR A 111 5.18 3.58 9.69
N VAL A 112 4.64 2.51 9.13
CA VAL A 112 3.68 1.59 9.75
C VAL A 112 4.21 0.18 9.59
N GLU A 113 4.58 -0.47 10.69
CA GLU A 113 5.08 -1.87 10.69
C GLU A 113 6.19 -2.12 9.64
N GLY A 114 7.10 -1.15 9.47
CA GLY A 114 8.21 -1.21 8.52
C GLY A 114 7.87 -0.73 7.10
N VAL A 115 6.60 -0.52 6.78
CA VAL A 115 6.14 0.03 5.50
C VAL A 115 6.14 1.57 5.55
N LYS A 116 6.76 2.21 4.55
CA LYS A 116 6.77 3.66 4.40
C LYS A 116 5.59 4.13 3.55
N ILE A 117 4.98 5.23 3.96
CA ILE A 117 3.88 5.88 3.26
C ILE A 117 4.32 7.32 2.99
N TYR A 118 4.34 7.71 1.73
CA TYR A 118 4.68 9.07 1.30
C TYR A 118 3.43 9.78 0.82
N LYS A 119 3.22 11.02 1.27
CA LYS A 119 2.20 11.91 0.73
C LYS A 119 2.85 12.95 -0.17
N LEU A 120 2.39 12.97 -1.41
CA LEU A 120 2.87 13.84 -2.47
C LEU A 120 1.77 14.81 -2.87
N ILE A 121 2.18 16.01 -3.26
CA ILE A 121 1.28 16.97 -3.93
C ILE A 121 1.91 17.51 -5.19
N ARG A 122 1.04 18.00 -6.07
CA ARG A 122 1.43 18.80 -7.23
C ARG A 122 1.65 20.27 -6.82
#